data_AF-A0A522RIU2-F1
#
_entry.id   AF-A0A522RIU2-F1
#
_cell.length_a   1.000
_cell.length_b   1.000
_cell.length_c   1.000
_cell.angle_alpha   90.00
_cell.angle_beta   90.00
_cell.angle_gamma   90.00
#
_symmetry.space_group_name_H-M   'P 1'
#
loop_
_entity.id
_entity.type
_entity.pdbx_description
1 polymer ?
#
loop_
_entity_poly.entity_id
_entity_poly.type
_entity_poly.pdbx_seq_one_letter_code
_entity_poly.pdbx_strand_id
1 'polypeptide(L)'
;MPLKILAISGSTRKNSTNEYILKAIAELYPDKMDVTIYTQLDELPYFNPDLVKEEGTTPETVKKFYRMIENADGVLICTPEYVFSLPGVLKNALEWTVSTTLFSYKPFAFIIASASGEKAFESLDLIMK
;
A
#
# COMPACT_ATOMS: atom_id res chain seq x y z
N MET A 1 -15.88 -2.89 17.79
CA MET A 1 -15.64 -1.87 16.76
C MET A 1 -15.17 -2.57 15.50
N PRO A 2 -15.55 -2.12 14.29
CA PRO A 2 -15.06 -2.72 13.05
C PRO A 2 -13.55 -2.58 12.94
N LEU A 3 -12.90 -3.54 12.28
CA LEU A 3 -11.46 -3.52 12.01
C LEU A 3 -11.14 -2.43 11.00
N LYS A 4 -10.16 -1.57 11.31
CA LYS A 4 -9.70 -0.53 10.40
C LYS A 4 -8.75 -1.13 9.37
N ILE A 5 -9.13 -1.12 8.10
CA ILE A 5 -8.30 -1.64 7.02
C ILE A 5 -7.82 -0.50 6.14
N LEU A 6 -6.51 -0.36 5.98
CA LEU A 6 -5.93 0.49 4.96
C LEU A 6 -5.83 -0.30 3.66
N ALA A 7 -6.63 0.05 2.67
CA ALA A 7 -6.65 -0.57 1.34
C ALA A 7 -5.85 0.27 0.34
N ILE A 8 -4.70 -0.21 -0.12
CA ILE A 8 -3.78 0.52 -1.02
C ILE A 8 -4.00 0.05 -2.46
N SER A 9 -4.36 0.97 -3.36
CA SER A 9 -4.35 0.72 -4.81
C SER A 9 -2.95 0.90 -5.36
N GLY A 10 -2.33 -0.17 -5.85
CA GLY A 10 -1.01 -0.15 -6.51
C GLY A 10 -1.01 0.50 -7.91
N SER A 11 -2.17 0.92 -8.41
CA SER A 11 -2.31 1.58 -9.72
C SER A 11 -2.84 2.99 -9.54
N THR A 12 -2.20 3.96 -10.20
CA THR A 12 -2.57 5.40 -10.20
C THR A 12 -3.41 5.78 -11.42
N ARG A 13 -3.72 4.82 -12.31
CA ARG A 13 -4.57 5.11 -13.48
C ARG A 13 -6.00 5.41 -13.03
N LYS A 14 -6.64 6.36 -13.70
CA LYS A 14 -8.09 6.58 -13.57
C LYS A 14 -8.83 5.28 -13.91
N ASN A 15 -9.91 4.98 -13.19
CA ASN A 15 -10.75 3.79 -13.39
C ASN A 15 -9.96 2.49 -13.27
N SER A 16 -9.07 2.39 -12.27
CA SER A 16 -8.30 1.18 -12.01
C SER A 16 -9.19 0.03 -11.57
N THR A 17 -9.05 -1.13 -12.21
CA THR A 17 -9.69 -2.37 -11.77
C THR A 17 -9.29 -2.74 -10.33
N ASN A 18 -8.05 -2.41 -9.93
CA ASN A 18 -7.58 -2.66 -8.57
C ASN A 18 -8.36 -1.81 -7.55
N GLU A 19 -8.60 -0.54 -7.86
CA GLU A 19 -9.41 0.35 -7.02
C GLU A 19 -10.87 -0.13 -6.94
N TYR A 20 -11.45 -0.58 -8.06
CA TYR A 20 -12.80 -1.15 -8.05
C TYR A 20 -12.92 -2.42 -7.21
N ILE A 21 -11.91 -3.29 -7.23
CA ILE A 21 -11.87 -4.47 -6.36
C ILE A 21 -11.85 -4.04 -4.89
N LEU A 22 -11.02 -3.06 -4.52
CA LEU A 22 -10.97 -2.55 -3.15
C LEU A 22 -12.30 -1.93 -2.71
N LYS A 23 -12.96 -1.15 -3.59
CA LYS A 23 -14.30 -0.59 -3.34
C LYS A 23 -15.33 -1.68 -3.10
N ALA A 24 -15.35 -2.71 -3.95
CA ALA A 24 -16.25 -3.85 -3.77
C ALA A 24 -16.00 -4.56 -2.42
N ILE A 25 -14.74 -4.77 -2.04
CA ILE A 25 -14.39 -5.38 -0.74
C ILE A 25 -14.88 -4.53 0.45
N ALA A 26 -14.76 -3.19 0.35
CA ALA A 26 -15.25 -2.28 1.38
C ALA A 26 -16.76 -2.39 1.61
N GLU A 27 -17.52 -2.71 0.56
CA GLU A 27 -18.98 -2.84 0.61
C GLU A 27 -19.46 -4.21 1.13
N LEU A 28 -18.62 -5.26 1.10
CA LEU A 28 -19.04 -6.63 1.47
C LEU A 28 -19.28 -6.82 2.96
N TYR A 29 -18.56 -6.10 3.83
CA TYR A 29 -18.59 -6.31 5.29
C TYR A 29 -18.57 -5.01 6.10
N PRO A 30 -19.48 -4.06 5.87
CA PRO A 30 -19.47 -2.72 6.48
C PRO A 30 -19.56 -2.76 8.01
N ASP A 31 -20.20 -3.80 8.59
CA ASP A 31 -20.30 -3.96 10.04
C ASP A 31 -19.04 -4.53 10.70
N LYS A 32 -18.11 -5.09 9.90
CA LYS A 32 -16.90 -5.78 10.39
C LYS A 32 -15.62 -5.06 10.02
N MET A 33 -15.59 -4.33 8.90
CA MET A 33 -14.41 -3.66 8.39
C MET A 33 -14.74 -2.21 8.03
N ASP A 34 -13.94 -1.28 8.55
CA ASP A 34 -13.90 0.11 8.16
C ASP A 34 -12.71 0.31 7.21
N VAL A 35 -13.00 0.35 5.91
CA VAL A 35 -11.96 0.32 4.86
C VAL A 35 -11.68 1.73 4.36
N THR A 36 -10.46 2.21 4.58
CA THR A 36 -9.94 3.45 3.98
C THR A 36 -9.13 3.11 2.73
N ILE A 37 -9.58 3.56 1.56
CA ILE A 37 -8.88 3.32 0.29
C ILE A 37 -7.87 4.45 0.03
N TYR A 38 -6.61 4.08 -0.18
CA TYR A 38 -5.51 4.98 -0.51
C TYR A 38 -5.09 4.81 -1.98
N THR A 39 -5.22 5.89 -2.75
CA THR A 39 -4.94 5.92 -4.20
C THR A 39 -3.85 6.90 -4.60
N GLN A 40 -3.19 7.53 -3.62
CA GLN A 40 -2.33 8.70 -3.81
C GLN A 40 -0.83 8.33 -3.81
N LEU A 41 -0.48 7.14 -4.33
CA LEU A 41 0.91 6.69 -4.36
C LEU A 41 1.81 7.59 -5.23
N ASP A 42 1.24 8.27 -6.22
CA ASP A 42 1.91 9.27 -7.07
C ASP A 42 2.16 10.62 -6.37
N GLU A 43 1.54 10.87 -5.22
CA GLU A 43 1.82 12.05 -4.39
C GLU A 43 3.03 11.84 -3.46
N LEU A 44 3.52 10.59 -3.33
CA LEU A 44 4.73 10.31 -2.56
C LEU A 44 5.96 10.70 -3.37
N PRO A 45 6.88 11.53 -2.82
CA PRO A 45 8.13 11.82 -3.49
C PRO A 45 8.96 10.53 -3.66
N TYR A 46 9.94 10.57 -4.57
CA TYR A 46 10.88 9.47 -4.68
C TYR A 46 11.61 9.24 -3.35
N PHE A 47 11.74 7.97 -2.97
CA PHE A 47 12.44 7.58 -1.76
C PHE A 47 13.85 8.15 -1.77
N ASN A 48 14.18 8.84 -0.68
CA ASN A 48 15.53 9.32 -0.43
C ASN A 48 15.90 8.94 1.02
N PRO A 49 16.88 8.05 1.22
CA PRO A 49 17.25 7.58 2.56
C PRO A 49 17.78 8.70 3.47
N ASP A 50 18.28 9.81 2.92
CA ASP A 50 18.79 10.92 3.74
C ASP A 50 17.66 11.70 4.41
N LEU A 51 16.47 11.73 3.79
CA LEU A 51 15.25 12.35 4.35
C LEU A 51 14.61 11.54 5.50
N VAL A 52 15.17 10.38 5.84
CA VAL A 52 14.72 9.57 6.98
C VAL A 52 15.73 9.57 8.12
N LYS A 53 17.01 9.84 7.84
CA LYS A 53 18.07 9.90 8.87
C LYS A 53 18.02 11.19 9.67
N GLU A 54 17.66 12.31 9.03
CA GLU A 54 17.63 13.61 9.67
C GLU A 54 16.26 13.86 10.29
N GLU A 55 16.23 14.10 11.60
CA GLU A 55 15.00 14.36 12.34
C GLU A 55 14.26 15.58 11.74
N GLY A 56 12.96 15.39 11.46
CA GLY A 56 12.10 16.44 10.89
C GLY A 56 12.08 16.54 9.37
N THR A 57 12.99 15.89 8.64
CA THR A 57 13.11 16.04 7.18
C THR A 57 12.16 15.18 6.34
N THR A 58 11.56 14.15 6.94
CA THR A 58 10.61 13.28 6.24
C THR A 58 9.41 14.10 5.71
N PRO A 59 9.08 14.00 4.41
CA PRO A 59 7.99 14.77 3.79
C PRO A 59 6.64 14.52 4.49
N GLU A 60 5.78 15.55 4.55
CA GLU A 60 4.49 15.43 5.23
C GLU A 60 3.55 14.43 4.56
N THR A 61 3.62 14.25 3.23
CA THR A 61 2.87 13.21 2.51
C THR A 61 3.27 11.81 2.97
N VAL A 62 4.56 11.58 3.18
CA VAL A 62 5.11 10.32 3.71
C VAL A 62 4.70 10.12 5.17
N LYS A 63 4.79 11.16 6.02
CA LYS A 63 4.33 11.11 7.42
C LYS A 63 2.84 10.77 7.52
N LYS A 64 2.00 11.33 6.64
CA LYS A 64 0.57 10.98 6.56
C LYS A 64 0.38 9.52 6.18
N PHE A 65 1.11 9.03 5.17
CA PHE A 65 1.07 7.63 4.77
C PHE A 65 1.46 6.69 5.92
N TYR A 66 2.51 7.01 6.69
CA TYR A 66 2.89 6.25 7.89
C TYR A 66 1.77 6.22 8.92
N ARG A 67 1.19 7.37 9.26
CA ARG A 67 0.07 7.44 10.21
C ARG A 67 -1.13 6.60 9.77
N MET A 68 -1.40 6.51 8.46
CA MET A 68 -2.48 5.65 7.96
C MET A 68 -2.17 4.17 8.20
N ILE A 69 -0.92 3.73 7.98
CA ILE A 69 -0.50 2.36 8.25
C ILE A 69 -0.50 2.07 9.77
N GLU A 70 0.02 2.98 10.58
CA GLU A 70 0.05 2.86 12.05
C GLU A 70 -1.35 2.66 12.63
N ASN A 71 -2.31 3.49 12.22
CA ASN A 71 -3.66 3.51 12.75
C ASN A 71 -4.59 2.42 12.19
N ALA A 72 -4.16 1.68 11.16
CA ALA A 72 -4.93 0.55 10.63
C ALA A 72 -4.71 -0.71 11.45
N ASP A 73 -5.73 -1.55 11.62
CA ASP A 73 -5.58 -2.89 12.20
C ASP A 73 -4.96 -3.88 11.19
N GLY A 74 -5.08 -3.59 9.88
CA GLY A 74 -4.45 -4.37 8.82
C GLY A 74 -4.34 -3.61 7.50
N VAL A 75 -3.50 -4.10 6.59
CA VAL A 75 -3.27 -3.50 5.27
C VAL A 75 -3.67 -4.47 4.15
N LEU A 76 -4.45 -3.99 3.19
CA LEU A 76 -4.80 -4.73 1.98
C LEU A 76 -4.18 -4.02 0.77
N ILE A 77 -3.33 -4.69 0.01
CA ILE A 77 -2.76 -4.14 -1.22
C ILE A 77 -3.42 -4.78 -2.43
N CYS A 78 -4.00 -3.99 -3.34
CA CYS A 78 -4.46 -4.49 -4.64
C CYS A 78 -3.64 -3.83 -5.74
N THR A 79 -2.84 -4.60 -6.45
CA THR A 79 -1.85 -4.07 -7.41
C THR A 79 -1.87 -4.83 -8.73
N PRO A 80 -1.64 -4.15 -9.88
CA PRO A 80 -1.29 -4.84 -11.11
C PRO A 80 0.17 -5.31 -11.07
N GLU A 81 0.57 -6.01 -12.12
CA GLU A 81 1.96 -6.26 -12.49
C GLU A 81 2.36 -5.37 -13.67
N TYR A 82 3.49 -4.66 -13.56
CA TYR A 82 4.07 -3.87 -14.64
C TYR A 82 5.51 -4.33 -14.90
N VAL A 83 5.83 -4.64 -16.16
CA VAL A 83 7.17 -5.07 -16.60
C VAL A 83 7.72 -6.20 -15.72
N PHE A 84 6.90 -7.22 -15.46
CA PHE A 84 7.25 -8.38 -14.63
C PHE A 84 7.68 -8.03 -13.20
N SER A 85 7.12 -6.96 -12.63
CA SER A 85 7.35 -6.58 -11.24
C SER A 85 6.22 -5.70 -10.67
N LEU A 86 6.43 -5.18 -9.48
CA LEU A 86 5.54 -4.19 -8.85
C LEU A 86 5.57 -2.87 -9.63
N PRO A 87 4.46 -2.12 -9.65
CA PRO A 87 4.45 -0.75 -10.12
C PRO A 87 5.49 0.09 -9.35
N GLY A 88 6.27 0.90 -10.06
CA GLY A 88 7.33 1.72 -9.44
C GLY A 88 6.82 2.61 -8.32
N VAL A 89 5.60 3.16 -8.45
CA VAL A 89 4.94 3.97 -7.40
C VAL A 89 4.65 3.17 -6.13
N LEU A 90 4.24 1.90 -6.24
CA LEU A 90 4.03 1.03 -5.10
C LEU A 90 5.36 0.63 -4.47
N LYS A 91 6.36 0.28 -5.29
CA LYS A 91 7.70 -0.05 -4.79
C LYS A 91 8.31 1.14 -4.03
N ASN A 92 8.18 2.35 -4.57
CA ASN A 92 8.62 3.58 -3.94
C ASN A 92 7.96 3.82 -2.57
N ALA A 93 6.63 3.59 -2.47
CA ALA A 93 5.92 3.70 -1.21
C ALA A 93 6.41 2.69 -0.16
N LEU A 94 6.71 1.45 -0.57
CA LEU A 94 7.30 0.44 0.31
C LEU A 94 8.74 0.81 0.71
N GLU A 95 9.52 1.42 -0.18
CA GLU A 95 10.88 1.88 0.13
C GLU A 95 10.91 2.95 1.22
N TRP A 96 9.92 3.84 1.28
CA TRP A 96 9.81 4.77 2.41
C TRP A 96 9.74 4.05 3.76
N THR A 97 9.15 2.85 3.82
CA THR A 97 8.98 2.12 5.08
C THR A 97 10.20 1.32 5.55
N VAL A 98 11.31 1.29 4.79
CA VAL A 98 12.46 0.38 5.03
C VAL A 98 13.17 0.58 6.37
N SER A 99 13.13 1.79 6.94
CA SER A 99 13.72 2.11 8.25
C SER A 99 12.67 2.25 9.36
N THR A 100 11.47 1.69 9.14
CA THR A 100 10.36 1.71 10.09
C THR A 100 9.97 0.30 10.53
N THR A 101 9.18 0.18 11.59
CA THR A 101 8.59 -1.10 12.05
C THR A 101 7.12 -1.25 11.68
N LEU A 102 6.63 -0.42 10.75
CA LEU A 102 5.20 -0.29 10.41
C LEU A 102 4.55 -1.62 10.01
N PHE A 103 5.29 -2.48 9.32
CA PHE A 103 4.78 -3.76 8.82
C PHE A 103 5.15 -4.97 9.70
N SER A 104 6.09 -4.85 10.65
CA SER A 104 6.68 -6.00 11.37
C SER A 104 5.66 -6.89 12.10
N TYR A 105 4.53 -6.33 12.53
CA TYR A 105 3.44 -7.08 13.18
C TYR A 105 2.07 -6.72 12.62
N LYS A 106 2.04 -6.02 11.47
CA LYS A 106 0.81 -5.57 10.85
C LYS A 106 0.27 -6.69 9.98
N PRO A 107 -0.93 -7.25 10.26
CA PRO A 107 -1.57 -8.17 9.33
C PRO A 107 -1.70 -7.53 7.96
N PHE A 108 -1.26 -8.23 6.93
CA PHE A 108 -1.38 -7.77 5.55
C PHE A 108 -1.93 -8.87 4.66
N ALA A 109 -2.60 -8.45 3.60
CA ALA A 109 -3.03 -9.30 2.50
C ALA A 109 -2.81 -8.56 1.19
N PHE A 110 -2.66 -9.30 0.09
CA PHE A 110 -2.52 -8.69 -1.22
C PHE A 110 -3.24 -9.46 -2.32
N ILE A 111 -3.72 -8.70 -3.30
CA ILE A 111 -4.44 -9.18 -4.48
C ILE A 111 -3.69 -8.65 -5.70
N ILE A 112 -3.29 -9.54 -6.61
CA ILE A 112 -2.73 -9.14 -7.90
C ILE A 112 -3.84 -9.14 -8.95
N ALA A 113 -4.27 -7.96 -9.39
CA ALA A 113 -5.30 -7.84 -10.43
C ALA A 113 -4.67 -7.41 -11.76
N SER A 114 -4.16 -8.40 -12.48
CA SER A 114 -3.57 -8.27 -13.81
C SER A 114 -3.78 -9.56 -14.63
N ALA A 115 -3.61 -9.48 -15.95
CA ALA A 115 -3.71 -10.67 -16.82
C ALA A 115 -2.57 -11.69 -16.57
N SER A 116 -1.39 -11.19 -16.20
CA SER A 116 -0.26 -11.96 -15.68
C SER A 116 0.21 -11.25 -14.41
N GLY A 117 0.31 -11.97 -13.29
CA GLY A 117 0.56 -11.38 -11.96
C GLY A 117 1.54 -12.15 -11.09
N GLU A 118 2.15 -13.20 -11.62
CA GLU A 118 3.02 -14.11 -10.87
C GLU A 118 4.28 -13.38 -10.36
N LYS A 119 4.86 -12.47 -11.14
CA LYS A 119 6.10 -11.77 -10.76
C LYS A 119 5.86 -10.64 -9.78
N ALA A 120 4.73 -9.96 -9.89
CA ALA A 120 4.29 -9.03 -8.85
C ALA A 120 3.99 -9.78 -7.53
N PHE A 121 3.34 -10.95 -7.60
CA PHE A 121 3.11 -11.79 -6.42
C PHE A 121 4.43 -12.22 -5.76
N GLU A 122 5.35 -12.84 -6.52
CA GLU A 122 6.66 -13.28 -6.03
C GLU A 122 7.44 -12.13 -5.38
N SER A 123 7.44 -10.96 -6.02
CA SER A 123 8.14 -9.77 -5.52
C SER A 123 7.54 -9.27 -4.21
N LEU A 124 6.20 -9.18 -4.13
CA LEU A 124 5.52 -8.68 -2.92
C LEU A 124 5.63 -9.67 -1.76
N ASP A 125 5.47 -10.97 -2.03
CA ASP A 125 5.66 -12.03 -1.03
C ASP A 125 7.09 -12.00 -0.45
N LEU A 126 8.10 -11.74 -1.30
CA LEU A 126 9.47 -11.60 -0.82
C LEU A 126 9.68 -10.33 0.01
N ILE A 127 9.12 -9.19 -0.41
CA ILE A 127 9.29 -7.90 0.29
C ILE A 127 8.60 -7.90 1.66
N MET A 128 7.49 -8.62 1.79
CA MET A 128 6.63 -8.59 2.98
C MET A 128 6.94 -9.72 3.99
N LYS A 129 8.00 -10.50 3.77
CA LYS A 129 8.54 -11.48 4.73
C LYS A 129 9.31 -10.79 5.84
#